data_AF-A0A0V8ENJ3-F1
#
_entry.id   AF-A0A0V8ENJ3-F1
#
_cell.length_a   1.000
_cell.length_b   1.000
_cell.length_c   1.000
_cell.angle_alpha   90.00
_cell.angle_beta   90.00
_cell.angle_gamma   90.00
#
_symmetry.space_group_name_H-M   'P 1'
#
loop_
_entity.id
_entity.type
_entity.pdbx_description
1 polymer ?
#
loop_
_entity_poly.entity_id
_entity_poly.type
_entity_poly.pdbx_seq_one_letter_code
_entity_poly.pdbx_strand_id
1 'polypeptide(L)'
;MWMCYGAKDAAGKILAVWFPVMAFVAIGFQHSIANAFVIPAAIFENGASWLDFAHNFLFVYLGNLLGGSIFVAGFYSLGYRRQAREQEELKNQE
;
A
#
# COMPACT_ATOMS: atom_id res chain seq x y z
N MET A 1 5.61 4.02 3.47
CA MET A 1 5.36 4.07 4.93
C MET A 1 6.61 3.77 5.76
N TRP A 2 7.22 2.58 5.66
CA TRP A 2 8.42 2.24 6.47
C TRP A 2 9.55 3.26 6.37
N MET A 3 9.91 3.66 5.14
CA MET A 3 10.94 4.67 4.90
C MET A 3 10.58 6.05 5.49
N CYS A 4 9.31 6.44 5.45
CA CYS A 4 8.84 7.70 6.04
C CYS A 4 8.87 7.67 7.57
N TYR A 5 8.55 6.53 8.18
CA TYR A 5 8.66 6.35 9.64
C TYR A 5 10.11 6.31 10.11
N GLY A 6 11.04 5.82 9.28
CA GLY A 6 12.48 5.84 9.57
C GLY A 6 13.15 7.21 9.38
N ALA A 7 12.56 8.10 8.57
CA ALA A 7 13.11 9.43 8.31
C ALA A 7 12.83 10.41 9.47
N LYS A 8 13.87 11.16 9.88
CA LYS A 8 13.80 12.10 11.02
C LYS A 8 13.41 13.52 10.61
N ASP A 9 13.69 13.90 9.37
CA ASP A 9 13.44 15.22 8.82
C ASP A 9 12.33 15.22 7.74
N ALA A 10 11.78 16.40 7.46
CA ALA A 10 10.67 16.55 6.52
C ALA A 10 11.09 16.25 5.06
N ALA A 11 12.29 16.66 4.66
CA ALA A 11 12.79 16.43 3.30
C ALA A 11 12.94 14.92 3.03
N GLY A 12 13.51 14.17 3.98
CA GLY A 12 13.62 12.72 3.92
C GLY A 12 12.25 12.04 3.81
N LYS A 13 11.24 12.51 4.55
CA LYS A 13 9.86 11.99 4.44
C LYS A 13 9.25 12.23 3.07
N ILE A 14 9.44 13.42 2.47
CA ILE A 14 8.95 13.74 1.13
C ILE A 14 9.59 12.83 0.09
N LEU A 15 10.92 12.72 0.09
CA LEU A 15 11.64 11.89 -0.87
C LEU A 15 11.32 10.40 -0.72
N ALA A 16 11.12 9.93 0.52
CA ALA A 16 10.71 8.57 0.83
C ALA A 16 9.31 8.19 0.31
N VAL A 17 8.44 9.17 0.05
CA VAL A 17 7.14 8.94 -0.64
C VAL A 17 7.29 9.14 -2.14
N TRP A 18 8.00 10.20 -2.56
CA TRP A 18 8.08 10.64 -3.95
C TRP A 18 8.57 9.55 -4.91
N PHE A 19 9.77 9.01 -4.68
CA PHE A 19 10.37 8.05 -5.61
C PHE A 19 9.57 6.74 -5.72
N PRO A 20 9.12 6.11 -4.63
CA PRO A 20 8.31 4.90 -4.73
C PRO A 20 6.98 5.11 -5.44
N VAL A 21 6.29 6.24 -5.18
CA VAL A 21 5.02 6.56 -5.86
C VAL A 21 5.27 6.81 -7.34
N MET A 22 6.32 7.54 -7.71
CA MET A 22 6.71 7.74 -9.10
C MET A 22 6.98 6.42 -9.82
N ALA A 23 7.76 5.52 -9.21
CA ALA A 23 8.04 4.21 -9.78
C ALA A 23 6.77 3.37 -9.94
N PHE A 24 5.89 3.37 -8.94
CA PHE A 24 4.60 2.68 -8.99
C PHE A 24 3.75 3.14 -10.18
N VAL A 25 3.66 4.46 -10.38
CA VAL A 25 2.91 5.06 -11.51
C VAL A 25 3.60 4.76 -12.84
N ALA A 26 4.93 4.88 -12.92
CA ALA A 26 5.70 4.64 -14.15
C ALA A 26 5.62 3.19 -14.64
N ILE A 27 5.50 2.23 -13.73
CA ILE A 27 5.28 0.81 -14.07
C ILE A 27 3.83 0.56 -14.56
N GLY A 28 2.90 1.47 -14.26
CA GLY A 28 1.50 1.34 -14.64
C GLY A 28 0.67 0.53 -13.64
N PHE A 29 1.10 0.45 -12.38
CA PHE A 29 0.29 -0.22 -11.35
C PHE A 29 -0.96 0.59 -11.00
N GLN A 30 -2.03 -0.12 -10.64
CA GLN A 30 -3.32 0.47 -10.30
C GLN A 30 -3.48 0.65 -8.80
N HIS A 31 -3.89 1.86 -8.40
CA HIS A 31 -4.18 2.18 -7.01
C HIS A 31 -5.67 2.52 -6.87
N SER A 32 -6.37 1.72 -6.04
CA SER A 32 -7.82 1.83 -5.85
C SER A 32 -8.29 3.24 -5.49
N ILE A 33 -7.58 3.93 -4.61
CA ILE A 33 -7.91 5.30 -4.19
C ILE A 33 -7.67 6.29 -5.34
N ALA A 34 -6.55 6.18 -6.06
CA ALA A 34 -6.27 7.07 -7.19
C ALA A 34 -7.31 6.89 -8.31
N ASN A 35 -7.69 5.64 -8.61
CA ASN A 35 -8.71 5.32 -9.61
C ASN A 35 -10.09 5.85 -9.20
N ALA A 36 -10.39 5.93 -7.90
CA ALA A 36 -11.60 6.57 -7.37
C ALA A 36 -11.65 8.09 -7.52
N PHE A 37 -10.53 8.74 -7.89
CA PHE A 37 -10.53 10.15 -8.32
C PHE A 37 -10.55 10.27 -9.84
N VAL A 38 -9.77 9.46 -10.55
CA VAL A 38 -9.58 9.59 -12.01
C VAL A 38 -10.81 9.10 -12.79
N ILE A 39 -11.40 7.95 -12.44
CA ILE A 39 -12.52 7.39 -13.21
C ILE A 39 -13.79 8.24 -13.06
N PRO A 40 -14.17 8.72 -11.85
CA PRO A 40 -15.29 9.66 -11.75
C PRO A 40 -15.09 10.97 -12.51
N ALA A 41 -13.87 11.50 -12.56
CA ALA A 41 -13.57 12.66 -13.41
C ALA A 41 -13.82 12.35 -14.89
N ALA A 42 -13.40 11.17 -15.38
CA ALA A 42 -13.70 10.72 -16.74
C ALA A 42 -15.19 10.50 -17.00
N ILE A 43 -15.96 10.02 -16.00
CA ILE A 43 -17.42 9.86 -16.11
C ILE A 43 -18.10 11.23 -16.31
N PHE A 44 -17.67 12.27 -15.59
CA PHE A 44 -18.22 13.61 -15.76
C PHE A 44 -17.92 14.23 -17.12
N GLU A 45 -16.86 13.79 -17.78
CA GLU A 45 -16.53 14.15 -19.17
C GLU A 45 -17.17 13.21 -20.21
N ASN A 46 -18.05 12.29 -19.80
CA ASN A 46 -18.65 11.24 -20.63
C ASN A 46 -17.64 10.25 -21.27
N GLY A 47 -16.45 10.11 -20.67
CA GLY A 47 -15.39 9.19 -21.11
C GLY A 47 -15.42 7.79 -20.48
N ALA A 48 -16.27 7.56 -19.47
CA ALA A 48 -16.42 6.27 -18.80
C ALA A 48 -17.83 6.12 -18.20
N SER A 49 -18.17 4.91 -17.74
CA SER A 49 -19.42 4.64 -17.03
C SER A 49 -19.20 4.27 -15.55
N TRP A 50 -20.27 4.41 -14.75
CA TRP A 50 -20.26 3.95 -13.35
C TRP A 50 -20.04 2.44 -13.21
N LEU A 51 -20.39 1.66 -14.24
CA LEU A 51 -20.11 0.22 -14.28
C LEU A 51 -18.60 -0.04 -14.42
N ASP A 52 -17.92 0.73 -15.27
CA ASP A 52 -16.46 0.64 -15.44
C ASP A 52 -15.74 0.98 -14.13
N PHE A 53 -16.23 2.00 -13.42
CA PHE A 53 -15.74 2.34 -12.09
C PHE A 53 -15.89 1.18 -11.10
N ALA A 54 -17.10 0.60 -10.98
CA ALA A 54 -17.35 -0.48 -10.03
C ALA A 54 -16.50 -1.72 -10.32
N HIS A 55 -16.40 -2.09 -11.59
CA HIS A 55 -15.59 -3.23 -12.03
C HIS A 55 -14.11 -2.99 -11.74
N ASN A 56 -13.57 -1.84 -12.15
CA ASN A 56 -12.17 -1.50 -11.89
C ASN A 56 -11.87 -1.44 -10.39
N PHE A 57 -12.71 -0.72 -9.62
CA PHE A 57 -12.50 -0.52 -8.21
C PHE A 57 -12.48 -1.84 -7.44
N LEU A 58 -13.41 -2.76 -7.73
CA LEU A 58 -13.47 -4.06 -7.06
C LEU A 58 -12.19 -4.88 -7.26
N PHE A 59 -11.74 -5.06 -8.51
CA PHE A 59 -10.55 -5.85 -8.81
C PHE A 59 -9.27 -5.20 -8.29
N VAL A 60 -9.13 -3.88 -8.44
CA VAL A 60 -7.94 -3.15 -7.95
C VAL A 60 -7.90 -3.11 -6.43
N TYR A 61 -9.05 -2.93 -5.77
CA TYR A 61 -9.14 -2.95 -4.31
C TYR A 61 -8.72 -4.30 -3.74
N LEU A 62 -9.24 -5.41 -4.29
CA LEU A 62 -8.85 -6.75 -3.89
C LEU A 62 -7.37 -7.02 -4.14
N GLY A 63 -6.84 -6.61 -5.30
CA GLY A 63 -5.41 -6.73 -5.61
C GLY A 63 -4.52 -5.93 -4.64
N ASN A 64 -4.91 -4.70 -4.31
CA ASN A 64 -4.20 -3.86 -3.34
C ASN A 64 -4.24 -4.47 -1.93
N LEU A 65 -5.39 -5.00 -1.50
CA LEU A 65 -5.56 -5.65 -0.20
C LEU A 65 -4.70 -6.91 -0.09
N LEU A 66 -4.75 -7.78 -1.10
CA LEU A 66 -3.94 -9.00 -1.15
C LEU A 66 -2.44 -8.68 -1.24
N GLY A 67 -2.07 -7.68 -2.04
CA GLY A 67 -0.69 -7.21 -2.14
C GLY A 67 -0.14 -6.74 -0.79
N GLY A 68 -0.87 -5.87 -0.09
CA GLY A 68 -0.47 -5.36 1.22
C GLY A 68 -0.45 -6.45 2.31
N SER A 69 -1.47 -7.29 2.36
CA SER A 69 -1.59 -8.32 3.41
C SER A 69 -0.58 -9.45 3.23
N ILE A 70 -0.41 -9.99 2.02
CA ILE A 70 0.46 -11.15 1.77
C ILE A 70 1.93 -10.72 1.71
N PHE A 71 2.26 -9.73 0.87
CA PHE A 71 3.66 -9.37 0.66
C PHE A 71 4.20 -8.48 1.77
N VAL A 72 3.45 -7.49 2.24
CA VAL A 72 3.99 -6.59 3.29
C VAL A 72 3.79 -7.21 4.66
N ALA A 73 2.55 -7.44 5.08
CA ALA A 73 2.29 -7.96 6.43
C ALA A 73 2.76 -9.41 6.62
N GLY A 74 2.61 -10.25 5.60
CA GLY A 74 3.07 -11.64 5.62
C GLY A 74 4.58 -11.76 5.78
N PHE A 75 5.39 -11.12 4.93
CA PHE A 75 6.84 -11.17 5.08
C PHE A 75 7.32 -10.50 6.37
N TYR A 76 6.69 -9.41 6.77
CA TYR A 76 7.04 -8.75 8.03
C TYR A 76 6.76 -9.66 9.24
N SER A 77 5.60 -10.30 9.28
CA SER A 77 5.28 -11.29 10.32
C SER A 77 6.31 -12.41 10.34
N LEU A 78 6.61 -13.03 9.20
CA LEU A 78 7.59 -14.12 9.13
C LEU A 78 8.99 -13.70 9.59
N GLY A 79 9.44 -12.49 9.25
CA GLY A 79 10.74 -11.96 9.65
C GLY A 79 10.87 -11.73 11.16
N TYR A 80 9.80 -11.30 11.84
CA TYR A 80 9.84 -10.95 13.27
C TYR A 80 9.31 -12.05 14.20
N ARG A 81 8.81 -13.17 13.66
CA ARG A 81 8.28 -14.30 14.44
C ARG A 81 9.30 -14.92 15.41
N ARG A 82 10.60 -14.89 15.11
CA ARG A 82 11.63 -15.44 16.01
C ARG A 82 11.88 -14.51 17.20
N GLN A 83 12.06 -13.22 16.95
CA GLN A 83 12.25 -12.21 18.00
C GLN A 83 11.04 -12.11 18.92
N ALA A 84 9.82 -12.23 18.38
CA ALA A 84 8.60 -12.23 19.18
C ALA A 84 8.57 -13.40 20.19
N ARG A 85 8.98 -14.61 19.76
CA ARG A 85 9.06 -15.79 20.63
C ARG A 85 10.13 -15.66 21.72
N GLU A 86 11.32 -15.18 21.35
CA GLU A 86 12.43 -14.98 22.31
C GLU A 86 12.03 -13.98 23.42
N GLN A 87 11.30 -12.91 23.07
CA GLN A 87 10.78 -11.94 24.06
C GLN A 87 9.72 -12.54 24.98
N GLU A 88 8.86 -13.41 24.45
CA GLU A 88 7.80 -14.08 25.20
C GLU A 88 8.36 -15.11 26.20
N GLU A 89 9.41 -15.83 25.81
CA GLU A 89 10.14 -16.76 26.70
C GLU A 89 10.82 -16.04 27.86
N LEU A 90 11.49 -14.91 27.60
CA LEU A 90 12.12 -14.09 28.65
C LEU A 90 11.09 -13.57 29.65
N LYS A 91 9.93 -13.11 29.16
CA LYS A 91 8.85 -12.59 30.02
C LYS A 91 8.19 -13.66 30.89
N ASN A 92 8.19 -14.92 30.44
CA ASN A 92 7.68 -16.06 31.22
C ASN A 92 8.70 -16.61 32.23
N GLN A 93 9.96 -16.14 32.19
CA GLN A 93 11.03 -16.49 33.14
C GLN A 93 11.15 -15.50 34.31
N GLU A 94 10.47 -14.36 34.25
CA GLU A 94 10.33 -13.37 35.33
C GLU A 94 9.10 -13.65 36.20
#